data_AF-A0A965U3Q8-F1
#
_entry.id   AF-A0A965U3Q8-F1
#
_cell.length_a   1.000
_cell.length_b   1.000
_cell.length_c   1.000
_cell.angle_alpha   90.00
_cell.angle_beta   90.00
_cell.angle_gamma   90.00
#
_symmetry.space_group_name_H-M   'P 1'
#
loop_
_entity.id
_entity.type
_entity.pdbx_description
1 polymer ?
#
loop_
_entity_poly.entity_id
_entity_poly.type
_entity_poly.pdbx_seq_one_letter_code
_entity_poly.pdbx_strand_id
1 'polypeptide(L)'
;IPLIVQFFIWYLAAPDLLPYKASVWFKAELNPNIQFFIISVCALGFFTGARVCEQVRSGIQALSHGQRYAALAREMAATSEKKDELFEIARVCEALSERAPETFREALQASWFLYVMLQMESNASSFSPGRMDQYLYPFYEKDISSGVITHESALELIECLFLKFNQIVYLRSSGSAKYFAGFPIGFNVAIGGQNEDGTSSENELSYLFLRAQEHLLLPQPNLSARVFAGSSEHFLTRCSEVVGKGSGMPQFFNDEAVIPALKGKGISDEDARNYAIVGCVELTTMGNNLGWSDAAMFNLVKALELALNDGVCTLTGKQMGALTGTIEQFETYEDVLGALETQVDFFFERMIRCCEVV
;
A
#
# COMPACT_ATOMS: atom_id res chain seq x y z
N ILE A 1 9.67 28.58 -4.39
CA ILE A 1 9.59 29.67 -3.38
C ILE A 1 10.08 29.10 -2.06
N PRO A 2 11.10 29.68 -1.41
CA PRO A 2 11.60 29.20 -0.13
C PRO A 2 10.47 29.16 0.92
N LEU A 3 10.46 28.15 1.78
CA LEU A 3 9.40 27.95 2.78
C LEU A 3 9.22 29.19 3.68
N ILE A 4 10.32 29.84 4.05
CA ILE A 4 10.29 31.08 4.83
C ILE A 4 9.51 32.21 4.16
N VAL A 5 9.54 32.31 2.82
CA VAL A 5 8.77 33.31 2.06
C VAL A 5 7.28 32.99 2.09
N GLN A 6 6.90 31.71 2.05
CA GLN A 6 5.51 31.29 2.24
C GLN A 6 5.00 31.69 3.63
N PHE A 7 5.78 31.44 4.68
CA PHE A 7 5.42 31.87 6.03
C PHE A 7 5.15 33.38 6.13
N PHE A 8 5.98 34.21 5.51
CA PHE A 8 5.74 35.66 5.48
C PHE A 8 4.46 36.04 4.72
N ILE A 9 4.18 35.40 3.59
CA ILE A 9 2.95 35.64 2.81
C ILE A 9 1.71 35.26 3.63
N TRP A 10 1.69 34.06 4.22
CA TRP A 10 0.55 33.58 4.99
C TRP A 10 0.37 34.32 6.33
N TYR A 11 1.46 34.83 6.91
CA TYR A 11 1.40 35.58 8.17
C TYR A 11 1.05 37.04 7.99
N LEU A 12 1.64 37.72 7.01
CA LEU A 12 1.50 39.17 6.86
C LEU A 12 0.45 39.56 5.82
N ALA A 13 0.42 38.87 4.67
CA ALA A 13 -0.36 39.28 3.51
C ALA A 13 -1.73 38.56 3.41
N ALA A 14 -1.80 37.26 3.68
CA ALA A 14 -3.05 36.51 3.58
C ALA A 14 -4.17 37.04 4.50
N PRO A 15 -3.90 37.48 5.75
CA PRO A 15 -4.96 38.05 6.58
C PRO A 15 -5.48 39.41 6.09
N ASP A 16 -4.73 40.14 5.25
CA ASP A 16 -5.21 41.38 4.61
C ASP A 16 -6.20 41.12 3.49
N LEU A 17 -6.27 39.88 2.99
CA LEU A 17 -7.27 39.46 2.00
C LEU A 17 -8.61 39.08 2.65
N LEU A 18 -8.67 38.97 3.98
CA LEU A 18 -9.90 38.69 4.72
C LEU A 18 -10.77 39.96 4.85
N PRO A 19 -12.09 39.81 5.00
CA PRO A 19 -12.96 40.93 5.36
C PRO A 19 -12.46 41.65 6.61
N TYR A 20 -12.60 42.98 6.64
CA TYR A 20 -11.99 43.87 7.65
C TYR A 20 -12.07 43.35 9.09
N LYS A 21 -13.26 42.90 9.53
CA LYS A 21 -13.47 42.37 10.89
C LYS A 21 -12.64 41.11 11.18
N ALA A 22 -12.55 40.19 10.21
CA ALA A 22 -11.78 38.96 10.34
C ALA A 22 -10.26 39.22 10.30
N SER A 23 -9.83 40.19 9.49
CA SER A 23 -8.43 40.62 9.45
C SER A 23 -7.96 41.20 10.79
N VAL A 24 -8.75 42.11 11.37
CA VAL A 24 -8.45 42.74 12.67
C VAL A 24 -8.46 41.71 13.79
N TRP A 25 -9.49 40.86 13.85
CA TRP A 25 -9.56 39.76 14.82
C TRP A 25 -8.32 38.88 14.77
N PHE A 26 -7.92 38.46 13.57
CA PHE A 26 -6.78 37.57 13.38
C PHE A 26 -5.43 38.22 13.73
N LYS A 27 -5.24 39.51 13.38
CA LYS A 27 -3.96 40.22 13.59
C LYS A 27 -3.78 40.78 15.00
N ALA A 28 -4.87 41.16 15.68
CA ALA A 28 -4.80 41.93 16.92
C ALA A 28 -5.45 41.26 18.13
N GLU A 29 -6.43 40.38 17.93
CA GLU A 29 -7.23 39.79 19.01
C GLU A 29 -6.90 38.31 19.26
N LEU A 30 -6.41 37.61 18.24
CA LEU A 30 -6.05 36.20 18.34
C LEU A 30 -4.73 36.02 19.10
N ASN A 31 -4.68 34.98 19.95
CA ASN A 31 -3.45 34.63 20.66
C ASN A 31 -2.30 34.35 19.66
N PRO A 32 -1.10 34.94 19.85
CA PRO A 32 0.01 34.76 18.92
C PRO A 32 0.39 33.30 18.65
N ASN A 33 0.37 32.42 19.65
CA ASN A 33 0.71 31.01 19.46
C ASN A 33 -0.33 30.28 18.60
N ILE A 34 -1.61 30.61 18.78
CA ILE A 34 -2.70 30.05 17.97
C ILE A 34 -2.60 30.58 16.53
N GLN A 35 -2.28 31.86 16.38
CA GLN A 35 -2.03 32.49 15.08
C GLN A 35 -0.89 31.78 14.33
N PHE A 36 0.27 31.60 14.98
CA PHE A 36 1.41 30.88 14.41
C PHE A 36 1.06 29.43 14.04
N PHE A 37 0.32 28.71 14.89
CA PHE A 37 -0.09 27.34 14.61
C PHE A 37 -0.99 27.26 13.36
N ILE A 38 -2.05 28.08 13.30
CA ILE A 38 -2.98 28.10 12.16
C ILE A 38 -2.23 28.44 10.86
N ILE A 39 -1.35 29.44 10.90
CA ILE A 39 -0.56 29.85 9.73
C ILE A 39 0.41 28.75 9.32
N SER A 40 1.05 28.07 10.27
CA SER A 40 1.96 26.97 9.98
C SER A 40 1.21 25.83 9.27
N VAL A 41 0.05 25.44 9.80
CA VAL A 41 -0.79 24.39 9.20
C VAL A 41 -1.25 24.78 7.79
N CYS A 42 -1.78 25.99 7.60
CA CYS A 42 -2.21 26.46 6.29
C CYS A 42 -1.04 26.61 5.31
N ALA A 43 0.04 27.29 5.71
CA ALA A 43 1.19 27.53 4.85
C ALA A 43 1.87 26.22 4.45
N LEU A 44 2.12 25.30 5.39
CA LEU A 44 2.71 24.00 5.10
C LEU A 44 1.76 23.11 4.30
N GLY A 45 0.46 23.12 4.64
CA GLY A 45 -0.56 22.34 3.94
C GLY A 45 -0.70 22.76 2.48
N PHE A 46 -0.89 24.05 2.21
CA PHE A 46 -1.01 24.57 0.85
C PHE A 46 0.31 24.51 0.08
N PHE A 47 1.45 24.77 0.73
CA PHE A 47 2.75 24.67 0.06
C PHE A 47 3.08 23.24 -0.32
N THR A 48 2.92 22.30 0.62
CA THR A 48 3.19 20.87 0.38
C THR A 48 2.18 20.32 -0.62
N GLY A 49 0.89 20.65 -0.46
CA GLY A 49 -0.16 20.28 -1.41
C GLY A 49 0.14 20.80 -2.82
N ALA A 50 0.40 22.10 -2.99
CA ALA A 50 0.75 22.68 -4.28
C ALA A 50 2.06 22.09 -4.84
N ARG A 51 3.05 21.82 -4.00
CA ARG A 51 4.32 21.20 -4.43
C ARG A 51 4.11 19.78 -4.90
N VAL A 52 3.34 18.97 -4.18
CA VAL A 52 2.96 17.61 -4.60
C VAL A 52 2.14 17.67 -5.88
N CYS A 53 1.12 18.54 -5.96
CA CYS A 53 0.34 18.76 -7.18
C CYS A 53 1.23 19.18 -8.35
N GLU A 54 2.21 20.05 -8.14
CA GLU A 54 3.16 20.48 -9.19
C GLU A 54 4.19 19.42 -9.54
N GLN A 55 4.65 18.61 -8.59
CA GLN A 55 5.53 17.47 -8.85
C GLN A 55 4.78 16.38 -9.63
N VAL A 56 3.54 16.08 -9.24
CA VAL A 56 2.64 15.17 -9.95
C VAL A 56 2.29 15.74 -11.31
N ARG A 57 1.86 16.99 -11.42
CA ARG A 57 1.55 17.67 -12.70
C ARG A 57 2.77 17.73 -13.60
N SER A 58 3.94 18.13 -13.09
CA SER A 58 5.18 18.19 -13.87
C SER A 58 5.66 16.78 -14.25
N GLY A 59 5.49 15.78 -13.39
CA GLY A 59 5.72 14.37 -13.73
C GLY A 59 4.79 13.87 -14.83
N ILE A 60 3.53 14.29 -14.80
CA ILE A 60 2.52 14.03 -15.84
C ILE A 60 2.85 14.82 -17.13
N GLN A 61 3.41 16.03 -17.05
CA GLN A 61 3.58 16.97 -18.18
C GLN A 61 5.00 17.05 -18.77
N ALA A 62 6.02 16.43 -18.17
CA ALA A 62 7.42 16.46 -18.63
C ALA A 62 7.67 15.65 -19.93
N LEU A 63 6.75 15.75 -20.91
CA LEU A 63 6.29 14.76 -21.88
C LEU A 63 5.24 13.85 -21.23
N SER A 64 4.01 13.82 -21.76
CA SER A 64 3.00 12.94 -21.17
C SER A 64 3.47 11.50 -21.29
N HIS A 65 3.64 10.85 -20.14
CA HIS A 65 3.92 9.42 -20.07
C HIS A 65 2.71 8.72 -20.68
N GLY A 66 2.87 8.27 -21.91
CA GLY A 66 1.76 7.95 -22.78
C GLY A 66 2.06 8.33 -24.23
N GLN A 67 2.42 9.59 -24.51
CA GLN A 67 2.80 10.03 -25.87
C GLN A 67 4.11 9.37 -26.34
N ARG A 68 5.13 9.26 -25.48
CA ARG A 68 6.37 8.52 -25.85
C ARG A 68 6.10 7.03 -26.08
N TYR A 69 5.30 6.40 -25.22
CA TYR A 69 4.96 4.98 -25.35
C TYR A 69 4.02 4.74 -26.53
N ALA A 70 3.08 5.64 -26.80
CA ALA A 70 2.21 5.62 -27.96
C ALA A 70 2.99 5.83 -29.24
N ALA A 71 3.91 6.80 -29.28
CA ALA A 71 4.81 7.00 -30.40
C ALA A 71 5.67 5.76 -30.65
N LEU A 72 6.28 5.19 -29.60
CA LEU A 72 7.06 3.95 -29.71
C LEU A 72 6.20 2.77 -30.19
N ALA A 73 5.00 2.60 -29.65
CA ALA A 73 4.10 1.53 -30.07
C ALA A 73 3.68 1.71 -31.54
N ARG A 74 3.38 2.93 -31.99
CA ARG A 74 3.10 3.25 -33.41
C ARG A 74 4.32 2.98 -34.30
N GLU A 75 5.53 3.31 -33.83
CA GLU A 75 6.78 3.01 -34.55
C GLU A 75 6.98 1.50 -34.70
N MET A 76 6.82 0.73 -33.62
CA MET A 76 6.90 -0.73 -33.64
C MET A 76 5.81 -1.36 -34.53
N ALA A 77 4.62 -0.75 -34.59
CA ALA A 77 3.52 -1.23 -35.41
C ALA A 77 3.83 -1.19 -36.92
N ALA A 78 4.76 -0.33 -37.35
CA ALA A 78 5.14 -0.18 -38.75
C ALA A 78 5.77 -1.46 -39.34
N THR A 79 6.38 -2.31 -38.51
CA THR A 79 7.11 -3.50 -38.94
C THR A 79 6.66 -4.80 -38.27
N SER A 80 5.68 -4.73 -37.35
CA SER A 80 5.21 -5.88 -36.57
C SER A 80 4.00 -6.57 -37.23
N GLU A 81 3.98 -7.90 -37.15
CA GLU A 81 2.79 -8.70 -37.50
C GLU A 81 1.62 -8.49 -36.51
N LYS A 82 1.90 -7.98 -35.30
CA LYS A 82 0.94 -7.62 -34.25
C LYS A 82 0.61 -6.11 -34.22
N LYS A 83 0.57 -5.47 -35.39
CA LYS A 83 0.36 -4.01 -35.51
C LYS A 83 -0.93 -3.51 -34.84
N ASP A 84 -2.01 -4.31 -34.88
CA ASP A 84 -3.30 -3.88 -34.34
C ASP A 84 -3.27 -3.80 -32.80
N GLU A 85 -2.60 -4.76 -32.13
CA GLU A 85 -2.35 -4.71 -30.69
C GLU A 85 -1.52 -3.48 -30.31
N LEU A 86 -0.49 -3.16 -31.10
CA LEU A 86 0.38 -2.01 -30.87
C LEU A 86 -0.34 -0.67 -31.08
N PHE A 87 -1.22 -0.58 -32.08
CA PHE A 87 -2.07 0.60 -32.25
C PHE A 87 -3.06 0.76 -31.11
N GLU A 88 -3.61 -0.34 -30.58
CA GLU A 88 -4.48 -0.28 -29.40
C GLU A 88 -3.70 0.18 -28.16
N ILE A 89 -2.48 -0.32 -27.94
CA ILE A 89 -1.60 0.17 -26.86
C ILE A 89 -1.35 1.67 -27.02
N ALA A 90 -1.07 2.14 -28.24
CA ALA A 90 -0.85 3.55 -28.51
C ALA A 90 -2.09 4.41 -28.21
N ARG A 91 -3.27 3.95 -28.65
CA ARG A 91 -4.56 4.61 -28.39
C ARG A 91 -4.82 4.73 -26.89
N VAL A 92 -4.62 3.66 -26.14
CA VAL A 92 -4.79 3.64 -24.67
C VAL A 92 -3.83 4.62 -24.00
N CYS A 93 -2.54 4.59 -24.37
CA CYS A 93 -1.52 5.48 -23.81
C CYS A 93 -1.82 6.95 -24.09
N GLU A 94 -2.36 7.28 -25.27
CA GLU A 94 -2.76 8.63 -25.65
C GLU A 94 -4.01 9.07 -24.86
N ALA A 95 -5.04 8.23 -24.79
CA ALA A 95 -6.27 8.52 -24.04
C ALA A 95 -6.00 8.81 -22.56
N LEU A 96 -5.17 7.99 -21.90
CA LEU A 96 -4.80 8.16 -20.49
C LEU A 96 -3.96 9.41 -20.22
N SER A 97 -3.39 10.03 -21.25
CA SER A 97 -2.67 11.30 -21.11
C SER A 97 -3.59 12.53 -21.08
N GLU A 98 -4.85 12.37 -21.49
CA GLU A 98 -5.81 13.46 -21.63
C GLU A 98 -7.04 13.31 -20.75
N ARG A 99 -7.40 12.07 -20.38
CA ARG A 99 -8.61 11.77 -19.59
C ARG A 99 -8.45 10.56 -18.67
N ALA A 100 -9.39 10.43 -17.74
CA ALA A 100 -9.57 9.23 -16.92
C ALA A 100 -9.85 7.99 -17.80
N PRO A 101 -9.55 6.76 -17.32
CA PRO A 101 -9.86 5.53 -18.05
C PRO A 101 -11.38 5.38 -18.26
N GLU A 102 -11.78 4.81 -19.39
CA GLU A 102 -13.19 4.56 -19.74
C GLU A 102 -13.48 3.10 -20.09
N THR A 103 -12.43 2.29 -20.30
CA THR A 103 -12.47 0.86 -20.61
C THR A 103 -11.64 0.06 -19.59
N PHE A 104 -11.86 -1.25 -19.51
CA PHE A 104 -11.12 -2.13 -18.61
C PHE A 104 -9.62 -2.15 -18.92
N ARG A 105 -9.26 -2.21 -20.21
CA ARG A 105 -7.86 -2.13 -20.66
C ARG A 105 -7.20 -0.81 -20.23
N GLU A 106 -7.91 0.30 -20.38
CA GLU A 106 -7.42 1.62 -19.95
C GLU A 106 -7.25 1.68 -18.43
N ALA A 107 -8.20 1.14 -17.66
CA ALA A 107 -8.14 1.14 -16.20
C ALA A 107 -6.97 0.30 -15.66
N LEU A 108 -6.70 -0.87 -16.26
CA LEU A 108 -5.53 -1.70 -15.94
C LEU A 108 -4.23 -0.97 -16.30
N GLN A 109 -4.15 -0.35 -17.48
CA GLN A 109 -2.96 0.38 -17.92
C GLN A 109 -2.69 1.61 -17.05
N ALA A 110 -3.74 2.35 -16.65
CA ALA A 110 -3.64 3.47 -15.74
C ALA A 110 -3.13 3.03 -14.36
N SER A 111 -3.66 1.92 -13.84
CA SER A 111 -3.19 1.31 -12.58
C SER A 111 -1.72 0.95 -12.68
N TRP A 112 -1.28 0.31 -13.77
CA TRP A 112 0.12 -0.03 -13.97
C TRP A 112 1.03 1.22 -14.03
N PHE A 113 0.61 2.27 -14.74
CA PHE A 113 1.37 3.52 -14.79
C PHE A 113 1.53 4.16 -13.42
N LEU A 114 0.49 4.14 -12.58
CA LEU A 114 0.59 4.62 -11.20
C LEU A 114 1.73 3.90 -10.45
N TYR A 115 1.79 2.56 -10.50
CA TYR A 115 2.85 1.82 -9.81
C TYR A 115 4.24 2.07 -10.37
N VAL A 116 4.39 2.24 -11.69
CA VAL A 116 5.67 2.64 -12.28
C VAL A 116 6.09 4.02 -11.78
N MET A 117 5.17 4.98 -11.74
CA MET A 117 5.46 6.34 -11.25
C MET A 117 5.85 6.35 -9.78
N LEU A 118 5.15 5.60 -8.93
CA LEU A 118 5.47 5.47 -7.51
C LEU A 118 6.89 4.87 -7.30
N GLN A 119 7.27 3.90 -8.13
CA GLN A 119 8.61 3.30 -8.08
C GLN A 119 9.70 4.22 -8.64
N MET A 120 9.35 5.16 -9.53
CA MET A 120 10.27 6.20 -9.99
C MET A 120 10.44 7.32 -8.97
N GLU A 121 9.38 7.63 -8.21
CA GLU A 121 9.42 8.63 -7.14
C GLU A 121 10.28 8.17 -5.96
N SER A 122 10.12 6.91 -5.56
CA SER A 122 10.84 6.35 -4.42
C SER A 122 11.20 4.88 -4.64
N ASN A 123 12.42 4.52 -4.26
CA ASN A 123 12.77 3.12 -4.05
C ASN A 123 12.09 2.67 -2.75
N ALA A 124 10.84 2.19 -2.87
CA ALA A 124 10.01 1.74 -1.76
C ALA A 124 9.26 0.45 -2.12
N SER A 125 8.94 -0.34 -1.10
CA SER A 125 8.15 -1.56 -1.22
C SER A 125 6.68 -1.34 -0.82
N SER A 126 5.86 -2.33 -1.12
CA SER A 126 4.49 -2.49 -0.62
C SER A 126 3.45 -1.50 -1.14
N PHE A 127 3.68 -0.85 -2.29
CA PHE A 127 2.63 -0.09 -2.99
C PHE A 127 1.54 -1.02 -3.50
N SER A 128 0.56 -1.35 -2.65
CA SER A 128 -0.39 -2.43 -2.93
C SER A 128 -1.63 -1.94 -3.68
N PRO A 129 -2.09 -2.66 -4.71
CA PRO A 129 -3.34 -2.36 -5.38
C PRO A 129 -4.62 -2.51 -4.56
N GLY A 130 -4.59 -3.34 -3.52
CA GLY A 130 -5.75 -3.56 -2.69
C GLY A 130 -6.89 -4.20 -3.49
N ARG A 131 -8.13 -3.73 -3.30
CA ARG A 131 -9.35 -4.39 -3.83
C ARG A 131 -9.59 -4.15 -5.33
N MET A 132 -8.65 -4.60 -6.17
CA MET A 132 -8.73 -4.44 -7.63
C MET A 132 -9.99 -5.03 -8.24
N ASP A 133 -10.51 -6.11 -7.66
CA ASP A 133 -11.75 -6.73 -8.11
C ASP A 133 -13.00 -5.89 -7.84
N GLN A 134 -12.91 -4.84 -7.01
CA GLN A 134 -14.04 -3.94 -6.76
C GLN A 134 -13.94 -2.69 -7.64
N TYR A 135 -12.84 -1.95 -7.57
CA TYR A 135 -12.75 -0.66 -8.28
C TYR A 135 -12.52 -0.79 -9.79
N LEU A 136 -12.08 -1.96 -10.28
CA LEU A 136 -12.01 -2.23 -11.72
C LEU A 136 -13.28 -2.87 -12.28
N TYR A 137 -14.17 -3.40 -11.41
CA TYR A 137 -15.36 -4.13 -11.84
C TYR A 137 -16.31 -3.31 -12.74
N PRO A 138 -16.58 -2.02 -12.46
CA PRO A 138 -17.45 -1.23 -13.33
C PRO A 138 -16.94 -1.11 -14.76
N PHE A 139 -15.62 -1.06 -14.97
CA PHE A 139 -15.02 -1.03 -16.31
C PHE A 139 -15.14 -2.39 -17.01
N TYR A 140 -14.88 -3.47 -16.27
CA TYR A 140 -15.02 -4.82 -16.76
C TYR A 140 -16.46 -5.14 -17.17
N GLU A 141 -17.43 -4.91 -16.30
CA GLU A 141 -18.84 -5.19 -16.53
C GLU A 141 -19.39 -4.40 -17.73
N LYS A 142 -19.03 -3.12 -17.83
CA LYS A 142 -19.38 -2.27 -18.98
C LYS A 142 -18.83 -2.82 -20.29
N ASP A 143 -17.56 -3.21 -20.34
CA ASP A 143 -16.93 -3.68 -21.58
C ASP A 143 -17.43 -5.07 -21.98
N ILE A 144 -17.71 -5.95 -21.02
CA ILE A 144 -18.32 -7.28 -21.26
C ILE A 144 -19.74 -7.12 -21.80
N SER A 145 -20.58 -6.30 -21.14
CA SER A 145 -21.98 -6.12 -21.54
C SER A 145 -22.15 -5.43 -22.90
N SER A 146 -21.20 -4.57 -23.27
CA SER A 146 -21.16 -3.91 -24.58
C SER A 146 -20.46 -4.74 -25.67
N GLY A 147 -19.89 -5.90 -25.33
CA GLY A 147 -19.18 -6.78 -26.26
C GLY A 147 -17.84 -6.22 -26.76
N VAL A 148 -17.27 -5.24 -26.05
CA VAL A 148 -15.96 -4.64 -26.37
C VAL A 148 -14.82 -5.60 -26.04
N ILE A 149 -14.97 -6.39 -24.97
CA ILE A 149 -14.03 -7.45 -24.57
C ILE A 149 -14.78 -8.75 -24.30
N THR A 150 -14.05 -9.87 -24.32
CA THR A 150 -14.56 -11.17 -23.85
C THR A 150 -13.93 -11.52 -22.50
N HIS A 151 -14.45 -12.52 -21.81
CA HIS A 151 -13.84 -13.05 -20.58
C HIS A 151 -12.39 -13.49 -20.80
N GLU A 152 -12.10 -14.11 -21.95
CA GLU A 152 -10.75 -14.56 -22.31
C GLU A 152 -9.80 -13.38 -22.53
N SER A 153 -10.22 -12.33 -23.23
CA SER A 153 -9.35 -11.16 -23.45
C SER A 153 -9.16 -10.33 -22.19
N ALA A 154 -10.16 -10.30 -21.29
CA ALA A 154 -10.01 -9.72 -19.96
C ALA A 154 -9.00 -10.51 -19.10
N LEU A 155 -9.05 -11.85 -19.15
CA LEU A 155 -8.10 -12.71 -18.46
C LEU A 155 -6.66 -12.49 -18.96
N GLU A 156 -6.45 -12.45 -20.28
CA GLU A 156 -5.13 -12.19 -20.87
C GLU A 156 -4.55 -10.84 -20.42
N LEU A 157 -5.42 -9.82 -20.32
CA LEU A 157 -5.02 -8.49 -19.81
C LEU A 157 -4.60 -8.53 -18.33
N ILE A 158 -5.33 -9.27 -17.49
CA ILE A 158 -4.99 -9.46 -16.08
C ILE A 158 -3.66 -10.21 -15.95
N GLU A 159 -3.45 -11.26 -16.74
CA GLU A 159 -2.21 -12.02 -16.78
C GLU A 159 -1.02 -11.16 -17.20
N CYS A 160 -1.22 -10.30 -18.21
CA CYS A 160 -0.24 -9.31 -18.60
C CYS A 160 0.10 -8.38 -17.43
N LEU A 161 -0.89 -7.87 -16.69
CA LEU A 161 -0.65 -7.03 -15.51
C LEU A 161 0.17 -7.78 -14.43
N PHE A 162 -0.17 -9.04 -14.15
CA PHE A 162 0.56 -9.87 -13.19
C PHE A 162 2.03 -10.07 -13.63
N LEU A 163 2.26 -10.32 -14.91
CA LEU A 163 3.62 -10.35 -15.48
C LEU A 163 4.35 -9.01 -15.28
N LYS A 164 3.67 -7.87 -15.45
CA LYS A 164 4.25 -6.54 -15.21
C LYS A 164 4.63 -6.33 -13.74
N PHE A 165 3.82 -6.76 -12.78
CA PHE A 165 4.16 -6.68 -11.36
C PHE A 165 5.45 -7.43 -10.99
N ASN A 166 5.76 -8.54 -11.69
CA ASN A 166 6.99 -9.30 -11.49
C ASN A 166 8.25 -8.64 -12.08
N GLN A 167 8.12 -7.54 -12.82
CA GLN A 167 9.26 -6.85 -13.43
C GLN A 167 9.87 -5.78 -12.52
N ILE A 168 9.19 -5.39 -11.43
CA ILE A 168 9.69 -4.40 -10.48
C ILE A 168 10.64 -5.08 -9.49
N VAL A 169 11.83 -4.51 -9.35
CA VAL A 169 12.85 -4.99 -8.42
C VAL A 169 13.15 -3.90 -7.40
N TYR A 170 12.91 -4.19 -6.13
CA TYR A 170 13.26 -3.30 -5.03
C TYR A 170 14.75 -3.41 -4.68
N LEU A 171 15.48 -2.29 -4.71
CA LEU A 171 16.90 -2.28 -4.36
C LEU A 171 17.06 -2.25 -2.84
N ARG A 172 17.81 -3.23 -2.31
CA ARG A 172 18.11 -3.35 -0.88
C ARG A 172 19.62 -3.44 -0.64
N SER A 173 20.06 -2.97 0.53
CA SER A 173 21.42 -3.23 1.00
C SER A 173 21.62 -4.73 1.24
N SER A 174 22.87 -5.20 1.18
CA SER A 174 23.20 -6.63 1.37
C SER A 174 22.76 -7.18 2.73
N GLY A 175 22.72 -6.34 3.76
CA GLY A 175 22.19 -6.68 5.08
C GLY A 175 20.68 -6.86 5.06
N SER A 176 19.95 -5.88 4.51
CA SER A 176 18.48 -5.92 4.41
C SER A 176 18.01 -7.08 3.51
N ALA A 177 18.70 -7.36 2.41
CA ALA A 177 18.36 -8.44 1.48
C ALA A 177 18.32 -9.84 2.12
N LYS A 178 19.03 -10.06 3.23
CA LYS A 178 18.97 -11.34 3.97
C LYS A 178 17.66 -11.53 4.73
N TYR A 179 17.06 -10.43 5.20
CA TYR A 179 15.76 -10.45 5.89
C TYR A 179 14.59 -10.47 4.91
N PHE A 180 14.80 -9.94 3.70
CA PHE A 180 13.80 -9.84 2.63
C PHE A 180 14.29 -10.57 1.37
N ALA A 181 14.53 -11.87 1.49
CA ALA A 181 15.03 -12.70 0.40
C ALA A 181 13.97 -12.92 -0.69
N GLY A 182 14.41 -13.07 -1.95
CA GLY A 182 13.53 -13.38 -3.08
C GLY A 182 12.99 -12.16 -3.86
N PHE A 183 13.62 -10.99 -3.70
CA PHE A 183 13.19 -9.73 -4.32
C PHE A 183 11.71 -9.37 -4.09
N PRO A 184 11.19 -9.47 -2.84
CA PRO A 184 9.79 -9.16 -2.57
C PRO A 184 9.56 -7.66 -2.74
N ILE A 185 8.67 -7.31 -3.66
CA ILE A 185 8.20 -5.93 -3.84
C ILE A 185 6.94 -5.63 -3.02
N GLY A 186 6.11 -6.64 -2.74
CA GLY A 186 4.94 -6.52 -1.87
C GLY A 186 3.71 -5.90 -2.55
N PHE A 187 3.51 -6.10 -3.85
CA PHE A 187 2.21 -5.77 -4.45
C PHE A 187 1.16 -6.72 -3.88
N ASN A 188 0.09 -6.21 -3.27
CA ASN A 188 -0.99 -7.06 -2.77
C ASN A 188 -2.33 -6.70 -3.43
N VAL A 189 -2.95 -7.70 -4.07
CA VAL A 189 -4.27 -7.63 -4.67
C VAL A 189 -5.23 -8.40 -3.78
N ALA A 190 -6.22 -7.72 -3.24
CA ALA A 190 -7.29 -8.31 -2.44
C ALA A 190 -8.51 -8.59 -3.32
N ILE A 191 -9.14 -9.74 -3.09
CA ILE A 191 -10.37 -10.18 -3.76
C ILE A 191 -11.41 -10.71 -2.76
N GLY A 192 -12.68 -10.67 -3.13
CA GLY A 192 -13.78 -11.13 -2.27
C GLY A 192 -13.98 -10.26 -1.03
N GLY A 193 -14.60 -10.82 0.01
CA GLY A 193 -14.96 -10.13 1.24
C GLY A 193 -16.41 -9.64 1.25
N GLN A 194 -16.65 -8.53 1.93
CA GLN A 194 -17.98 -7.96 2.12
C GLN A 194 -18.17 -6.62 1.41
N ASN A 195 -19.42 -6.39 0.96
CA ASN A 195 -19.95 -5.09 0.58
C ASN A 195 -20.31 -4.26 1.82
N GLU A 196 -20.68 -3.00 1.62
CA GLU A 196 -21.10 -2.10 2.72
C GLU A 196 -22.27 -2.65 3.53
N ASP A 197 -23.21 -3.36 2.89
CA ASP A 197 -24.38 -3.98 3.51
C ASP A 197 -24.08 -5.34 4.18
N GLY A 198 -22.83 -5.81 4.12
CA GLY A 198 -22.40 -7.10 4.68
C GLY A 198 -22.68 -8.31 3.79
N THR A 199 -23.19 -8.11 2.57
CA THR A 199 -23.30 -9.20 1.58
C THR A 199 -21.94 -9.52 0.95
N SER A 200 -21.83 -10.66 0.29
CA SER A 200 -20.58 -11.04 -0.39
C SER A 200 -20.28 -10.07 -1.54
N SER A 201 -19.02 -9.61 -1.61
CA SER A 201 -18.52 -8.75 -2.69
C SER A 201 -17.82 -9.55 -3.80
N GLU A 202 -17.99 -10.88 -3.82
CA GLU A 202 -17.50 -11.74 -4.89
C GLU A 202 -18.11 -11.32 -6.23
N ASN A 203 -17.28 -11.25 -7.27
CA ASN A 203 -17.72 -10.94 -8.62
C ASN A 203 -16.85 -11.67 -9.67
N GLU A 204 -17.18 -11.51 -10.96
CA GLU A 204 -16.47 -12.21 -12.04
C GLU A 204 -14.96 -11.89 -12.08
N LEU A 205 -14.54 -10.66 -11.73
CA LEU A 205 -13.13 -10.32 -11.64
C LEU A 205 -12.41 -11.08 -10.52
N SER A 206 -13.07 -11.31 -9.38
CA SER A 206 -12.50 -12.10 -8.28
C SER A 206 -12.05 -13.49 -8.79
N TYR A 207 -12.86 -14.13 -9.63
CA TYR A 207 -12.55 -15.44 -10.23
C TYR A 207 -11.52 -15.34 -11.36
N LEU A 208 -11.51 -14.27 -12.15
CA LEU A 208 -10.50 -14.06 -13.18
C LEU A 208 -9.11 -13.84 -12.58
N PHE A 209 -8.99 -13.12 -11.45
CA PHE A 209 -7.72 -12.99 -10.72
C PHE A 209 -7.24 -14.34 -10.17
N LEU A 210 -8.14 -15.17 -9.63
CA LEU A 210 -7.81 -16.54 -9.22
C LEU A 210 -7.30 -17.38 -10.40
N ARG A 211 -7.91 -17.24 -11.57
CA ARG A 211 -7.53 -17.96 -12.78
C ARG A 211 -6.17 -17.50 -13.34
N ALA A 212 -5.90 -16.19 -13.32
CA ALA A 212 -4.60 -15.66 -13.70
C ALA A 212 -3.49 -16.19 -12.77
N GLN A 213 -3.75 -16.26 -11.46
CA GLN A 213 -2.82 -16.85 -10.50
C GLN A 213 -2.60 -18.35 -10.76
N GLU A 214 -3.66 -19.10 -11.07
CA GLU A 214 -3.57 -20.53 -11.45
C GLU A 214 -2.72 -20.75 -12.69
N HIS A 215 -2.83 -19.89 -13.69
CA HIS A 215 -2.09 -20.01 -14.95
C HIS A 215 -0.61 -19.62 -14.79
N LEU A 216 -0.33 -18.54 -14.06
CA LEU A 216 1.01 -17.94 -14.04
C LEU A 216 1.90 -18.52 -12.94
N LEU A 217 1.35 -18.83 -11.76
CA LEU A 217 2.10 -19.31 -10.59
C LEU A 217 3.32 -18.43 -10.22
N LEU A 218 3.25 -17.14 -10.55
CA LEU A 218 4.29 -16.18 -10.25
C LEU A 218 4.17 -15.69 -8.80
N PRO A 219 5.27 -15.22 -8.18
CA PRO A 219 5.28 -14.75 -6.80
C PRO A 219 4.68 -13.36 -6.60
N GLN A 220 4.41 -12.60 -7.68
CA GLN A 220 3.73 -11.31 -7.61
C GLN A 220 2.55 -11.25 -8.60
N PRO A 221 1.52 -10.46 -8.31
CA PRO A 221 1.26 -9.84 -7.02
C PRO A 221 0.93 -10.92 -5.96
N ASN A 222 1.07 -10.58 -4.68
CA ASN A 222 0.45 -11.37 -3.63
C ASN A 222 -1.06 -11.31 -3.82
N LEU A 223 -1.72 -12.46 -3.99
CA LEU A 223 -3.17 -12.53 -4.08
C LEU A 223 -3.75 -12.87 -2.71
N SER A 224 -4.66 -12.04 -2.22
CA SER A 224 -5.33 -12.19 -0.92
C SER A 224 -6.83 -12.38 -1.12
N ALA A 225 -7.38 -13.49 -0.63
CA ALA A 225 -8.81 -13.74 -0.58
C ALA A 225 -9.35 -13.36 0.79
N ARG A 226 -10.27 -12.39 0.81
CA ARG A 226 -11.08 -12.07 1.99
C ARG A 226 -12.25 -13.04 2.07
N VAL A 227 -12.43 -13.65 3.23
CA VAL A 227 -13.44 -14.69 3.48
C VAL A 227 -14.23 -14.40 4.75
N PHE A 228 -15.49 -14.80 4.74
CA PHE A 228 -16.41 -14.70 5.86
C PHE A 228 -17.50 -15.77 5.76
N ALA A 229 -18.37 -15.88 6.76
CA ALA A 229 -19.43 -16.88 6.81
C ALA A 229 -20.44 -16.80 5.64
N GLY A 230 -20.55 -15.64 4.99
CA GLY A 230 -21.38 -15.46 3.78
C GLY A 230 -20.63 -15.66 2.47
N SER A 231 -19.35 -16.04 2.48
CA SER A 231 -18.60 -16.38 1.26
C SER A 231 -19.19 -17.62 0.60
N SER A 232 -19.27 -17.62 -0.74
CA SER A 232 -19.84 -18.75 -1.46
C SER A 232 -18.95 -19.99 -1.37
N GLU A 233 -19.57 -21.18 -1.32
CA GLU A 233 -18.85 -22.45 -1.40
C GLU A 233 -18.02 -22.53 -2.68
N HIS A 234 -18.53 -21.96 -3.78
CA HIS A 234 -17.81 -21.89 -5.06
C HIS A 234 -16.51 -21.08 -4.94
N PHE A 235 -16.56 -19.90 -4.31
CA PHE A 235 -15.36 -19.08 -4.10
C PHE A 235 -14.33 -19.78 -3.22
N LEU A 236 -14.76 -20.36 -2.09
CA LEU A 236 -13.87 -21.11 -1.20
C LEU A 236 -13.23 -22.33 -1.90
N THR A 237 -14.00 -23.04 -2.72
CA THR A 237 -13.51 -24.16 -3.53
C THR A 237 -12.46 -23.70 -4.52
N ARG A 238 -12.75 -22.63 -5.28
CA ARG A 238 -11.81 -22.07 -6.26
C ARG A 238 -10.52 -21.57 -5.61
N CYS A 239 -10.59 -20.85 -4.49
CA CYS A 239 -9.40 -20.46 -3.75
C CYS A 239 -8.55 -21.69 -3.34
N SER A 240 -9.20 -22.73 -2.82
CA SER A 240 -8.52 -23.96 -2.40
C SER A 240 -7.84 -24.69 -3.57
N GLU A 241 -8.50 -24.74 -4.73
CA GLU A 241 -7.93 -25.34 -5.95
C GLU A 241 -6.70 -24.56 -6.45
N VAL A 242 -6.71 -23.23 -6.37
CA VAL A 242 -5.56 -22.38 -6.73
C VAL A 242 -4.40 -22.58 -5.75
N VAL A 243 -4.67 -22.66 -4.44
CA VAL A 243 -3.65 -23.02 -3.44
C VAL A 243 -3.02 -24.37 -3.77
N GLY A 244 -3.85 -25.34 -4.19
CA GLY A 244 -3.42 -26.67 -4.62
C GLY A 244 -2.45 -26.70 -5.79
N LYS A 245 -2.28 -25.60 -6.54
CA LYS A 245 -1.28 -25.47 -7.60
C LYS A 245 0.14 -25.21 -7.09
N GLY A 246 0.29 -24.93 -5.79
CA GLY A 246 1.60 -24.86 -5.14
C GLY A 246 2.29 -23.49 -5.18
N SER A 247 1.61 -22.42 -5.59
CA SER A 247 2.14 -21.05 -5.49
C SER A 247 2.06 -20.46 -4.08
N GLY A 248 1.30 -21.10 -3.18
CA GLY A 248 1.02 -20.59 -1.82
C GLY A 248 -0.05 -19.49 -1.77
N MET A 249 -0.71 -19.19 -2.88
CA MET A 249 -1.76 -18.17 -3.02
C MET A 249 -3.11 -18.79 -3.42
N PRO A 250 -4.24 -18.13 -3.12
CA PRO A 250 -4.34 -16.88 -2.35
C PRO A 250 -4.05 -17.04 -0.84
N GLN A 251 -3.66 -15.95 -0.20
CA GLN A 251 -3.63 -15.80 1.26
C GLN A 251 -5.05 -15.58 1.77
N PHE A 252 -5.44 -16.17 2.91
CA PHE A 252 -6.79 -16.01 3.45
C PHE A 252 -6.85 -14.98 4.58
N PHE A 253 -7.80 -14.05 4.49
CA PHE A 253 -8.07 -13.04 5.52
C PHE A 253 -9.50 -13.17 6.00
N ASN A 254 -9.66 -13.35 7.31
CA ASN A 254 -10.95 -13.58 7.96
C ASN A 254 -11.58 -12.22 8.35
N ASP A 255 -12.66 -11.85 7.67
CA ASP A 255 -13.37 -10.60 7.91
C ASP A 255 -13.99 -10.54 9.32
N GLU A 256 -14.45 -11.66 9.90
CA GLU A 256 -14.98 -11.70 11.28
C GLU A 256 -13.93 -11.38 12.35
N ALA A 257 -12.65 -11.62 12.06
CA ALA A 257 -11.55 -11.22 12.93
C ALA A 257 -11.09 -9.78 12.62
N VAL A 258 -10.96 -9.46 11.33
CA VAL A 258 -10.35 -8.20 10.87
C VAL A 258 -11.27 -7.00 11.10
N ILE A 259 -12.53 -7.07 10.67
CA ILE A 259 -13.43 -5.91 10.69
C ILE A 259 -13.66 -5.41 12.13
N PRO A 260 -13.96 -6.27 13.13
CA PRO A 260 -14.09 -5.81 14.50
C PRO A 260 -12.79 -5.20 15.06
N ALA A 261 -11.63 -5.75 14.70
CA ALA A 261 -10.34 -5.22 15.13
C ALA A 261 -10.06 -3.81 14.57
N LEU A 262 -10.37 -3.58 13.29
CA LEU A 262 -10.25 -2.25 12.67
C LEU A 262 -11.22 -1.25 13.31
N LYS A 263 -12.48 -1.64 13.52
CA LYS A 263 -13.48 -0.79 14.21
C LYS A 263 -13.07 -0.47 15.65
N GLY A 264 -12.46 -1.43 16.35
CA GLY A 264 -11.91 -1.22 17.69
C GLY A 264 -10.80 -0.16 17.75
N LYS A 265 -10.14 0.12 16.61
CA LYS A 265 -9.16 1.22 16.46
C LYS A 265 -9.79 2.55 16.01
N GLY A 266 -11.13 2.64 15.96
CA GLY A 266 -11.85 3.84 15.57
C GLY A 266 -12.03 4.02 14.06
N ILE A 267 -11.72 3.01 13.25
CA ILE A 267 -11.99 3.03 11.80
C ILE A 267 -13.50 2.91 11.59
N SER A 268 -14.03 3.66 10.61
CA SER A 268 -15.45 3.64 10.26
C SER A 268 -15.91 2.24 9.83
N ASP A 269 -17.20 1.95 9.97
CA ASP A 269 -17.74 0.65 9.55
C ASP A 269 -17.58 0.43 8.03
N GLU A 270 -17.77 1.48 7.24
CA GLU A 270 -17.56 1.52 5.78
C GLU A 270 -16.11 1.18 5.42
N ASP A 271 -15.14 1.91 5.99
CA ASP A 271 -13.73 1.70 5.72
C ASP A 271 -13.23 0.34 6.24
N ALA A 272 -13.75 -0.10 7.39
CA ALA A 272 -13.41 -1.39 7.96
C ALA A 272 -13.93 -2.53 7.08
N ARG A 273 -15.13 -2.44 6.49
CA ARG A 273 -15.60 -3.42 5.50
C ARG A 273 -14.85 -3.30 4.17
N ASN A 274 -14.38 -2.11 3.81
CA ASN A 274 -13.63 -1.87 2.59
C ASN A 274 -12.10 -2.02 2.75
N TYR A 275 -11.64 -2.67 3.82
CA TYR A 275 -10.21 -2.85 4.05
C TYR A 275 -9.53 -3.66 2.94
N ALA A 276 -8.22 -3.43 2.80
CA ALA A 276 -7.33 -4.18 1.93
C ALA A 276 -6.06 -4.60 2.69
N ILE A 277 -5.22 -5.33 1.99
CA ILE A 277 -3.94 -5.82 2.49
C ILE A 277 -2.83 -5.04 1.81
N VAL A 278 -1.83 -4.65 2.58
CA VAL A 278 -0.61 -4.01 2.10
C VAL A 278 0.55 -4.97 2.28
N GLY A 279 1.34 -5.19 1.24
CA GLY A 279 2.55 -6.01 1.33
C GLY A 279 2.23 -7.46 1.70
N CYS A 280 2.60 -7.83 2.93
CA CYS A 280 2.55 -9.20 3.41
C CYS A 280 1.16 -9.56 3.95
N VAL A 281 0.76 -8.89 5.03
CA VAL A 281 -0.47 -9.17 5.81
C VAL A 281 -1.07 -7.94 6.48
N GLU A 282 -0.53 -6.75 6.21
CA GLU A 282 -0.88 -5.55 6.94
C GLU A 282 -2.25 -5.02 6.51
N LEU A 283 -3.13 -4.82 7.48
CA LEU A 283 -4.52 -4.43 7.26
C LEU A 283 -4.61 -2.91 7.18
N THR A 284 -5.15 -2.38 6.08
CA THR A 284 -5.35 -0.94 5.89
C THR A 284 -6.70 -0.64 5.28
N THR A 285 -7.18 0.57 5.48
CA THR A 285 -8.27 1.14 4.69
C THR A 285 -7.73 1.67 3.36
N MET A 286 -8.58 1.75 2.34
CA MET A 286 -8.20 2.07 0.98
C MET A 286 -8.12 3.59 0.74
N GLY A 287 -6.94 4.09 0.35
CA GLY A 287 -6.77 5.46 -0.14
C GLY A 287 -6.89 6.59 0.89
N ASN A 288 -7.18 6.27 2.16
CA ASN A 288 -7.41 7.23 3.24
C ASN A 288 -6.61 6.93 4.52
N ASN A 289 -5.70 5.96 4.49
CA ASN A 289 -4.81 5.65 5.60
C ASN A 289 -3.34 5.62 5.15
N LEU A 290 -2.49 6.27 5.94
CA LEU A 290 -1.04 6.23 5.78
C LEU A 290 -0.44 5.42 6.94
N GLY A 291 -0.39 4.10 6.76
CA GLY A 291 0.22 3.19 7.73
C GLY A 291 1.67 2.87 7.34
N TRP A 292 2.61 3.10 8.25
CA TRP A 292 3.96 2.54 8.15
C TRP A 292 4.00 1.23 8.92
N SER A 293 4.06 0.11 8.18
CA SER A 293 3.99 -1.24 8.73
C SER A 293 5.13 -1.55 9.70
N ASP A 294 6.36 -1.16 9.37
CA ASP A 294 7.53 -1.44 10.17
C ASP A 294 8.60 -0.34 10.03
N ALA A 295 9.11 0.13 11.18
CA ALA A 295 10.35 0.89 11.26
C ALA A 295 11.48 0.07 11.92
N ALA A 296 11.14 -1.07 12.53
CA ALA A 296 12.06 -1.98 13.19
C ALA A 296 11.51 -3.42 13.25
N MET A 297 12.40 -4.40 13.25
CA MET A 297 12.08 -5.81 13.46
C MET A 297 12.43 -6.21 14.89
N PHE A 298 11.49 -6.82 15.61
CA PHE A 298 11.68 -7.27 16.99
C PHE A 298 11.76 -8.79 17.08
N ASN A 299 12.73 -9.32 17.82
CA ASN A 299 12.87 -10.76 18.04
C ASN A 299 12.61 -11.10 19.51
N LEU A 300 11.41 -11.59 19.80
CA LEU A 300 10.99 -11.96 21.16
C LEU A 300 11.82 -13.11 21.73
N VAL A 301 12.25 -14.06 20.88
CA VAL A 301 13.12 -15.17 21.32
C VAL A 301 14.48 -14.65 21.76
N LYS A 302 14.98 -13.59 21.11
CA LYS A 302 16.21 -12.94 21.55
C LYS A 302 16.03 -12.25 22.91
N ALA A 303 14.89 -11.61 23.15
CA ALA A 303 14.58 -11.04 24.47
C ALA A 303 14.54 -12.13 25.56
N LEU A 304 13.97 -13.30 25.25
CA LEU A 304 13.96 -14.45 26.16
C LEU A 304 15.37 -14.99 26.43
N GLU A 305 16.21 -15.14 25.40
CA GLU A 305 17.62 -15.53 25.61
C GLU A 305 18.32 -14.57 26.57
N LEU A 306 18.14 -13.27 26.39
CA LEU A 306 18.74 -12.25 27.23
C LEU A 306 18.17 -12.29 28.66
N ALA A 307 16.87 -12.54 28.83
CA ALA A 307 16.22 -12.64 30.14
C ALA A 307 16.82 -13.75 31.00
N LEU A 308 17.13 -14.90 30.37
CA LEU A 308 17.70 -16.07 31.04
C LEU A 308 19.20 -15.97 31.34
N ASN A 309 19.89 -15.00 30.73
CA ASN A 309 21.36 -14.86 30.76
C ASN A 309 21.79 -13.46 31.26
N ASP A 310 21.03 -12.85 32.17
CA ASP A 310 21.32 -11.53 32.76
C ASP A 310 21.61 -10.42 31.72
N GLY A 311 20.93 -10.46 30.58
CA GLY A 311 21.13 -9.53 29.47
C GLY A 311 22.39 -9.78 28.62
N VAL A 312 23.11 -10.88 28.84
CA VAL A 312 24.30 -11.26 28.07
C VAL A 312 23.92 -12.07 26.83
N CYS A 313 24.34 -11.60 25.66
CA CYS A 313 24.13 -12.29 24.39
C CYS A 313 25.07 -13.49 24.26
N THR A 314 24.52 -14.71 24.19
CA THR A 314 25.29 -15.96 24.14
C THR A 314 26.18 -16.09 22.89
N LEU A 315 25.79 -15.44 21.78
CA LEU A 315 26.58 -15.43 20.53
C LEU A 315 27.81 -14.50 20.60
N THR A 316 27.76 -13.45 21.41
CA THR A 316 28.80 -12.39 21.39
C THR A 316 29.50 -12.18 22.72
N GLY A 317 28.96 -12.72 23.82
CA GLY A 317 29.42 -12.49 25.19
C GLY A 317 29.21 -11.06 25.71
N LYS A 318 28.47 -10.22 24.98
CA LYS A 318 28.28 -8.80 25.34
C LYS A 318 27.00 -8.59 26.14
N GLN A 319 27.07 -7.67 27.11
CA GLN A 319 25.89 -7.11 27.75
C GLN A 319 25.08 -6.30 26.73
N MET A 320 23.94 -6.84 26.32
CA MET A 320 23.05 -6.21 25.32
C MET A 320 21.70 -5.82 25.91
N GLY A 321 21.21 -6.57 26.89
CA GLY A 321 19.92 -6.37 27.56
C GLY A 321 20.04 -5.76 28.95
N ALA A 322 18.89 -5.65 29.61
CA ALA A 322 18.79 -5.29 31.03
C ALA A 322 19.45 -6.35 31.92
N LEU A 323 19.84 -5.98 33.14
CA LEU A 323 20.28 -6.94 34.16
C LEU A 323 19.03 -7.54 34.81
N THR A 324 18.80 -8.83 34.58
CA THR A 324 17.60 -9.56 35.01
C THR A 324 17.91 -10.76 35.88
N GLY A 325 19.18 -11.03 36.17
CA GLY A 325 19.63 -12.27 36.80
C GLY A 325 19.75 -13.42 35.80
N THR A 326 20.20 -14.57 36.29
CA THR A 326 20.36 -15.79 35.49
C THR A 326 19.31 -16.84 35.86
N ILE A 327 19.11 -17.80 34.97
CA ILE A 327 18.13 -18.88 35.18
C ILE A 327 18.34 -19.66 36.50
N GLU A 328 19.57 -19.77 37.00
CA GLU A 328 19.88 -20.43 38.26
C GLU A 328 19.37 -19.67 39.50
N GLN A 329 19.02 -18.39 39.33
CA GLN A 329 18.52 -17.51 40.39
C GLN A 329 16.99 -17.45 40.42
N PHE A 330 16.32 -17.98 39.39
CA PHE A 330 14.85 -17.96 39.29
C PHE A 330 14.26 -19.17 40.00
N GLU A 331 13.32 -18.92 40.93
CA GLU A 331 12.68 -19.96 41.73
C GLU A 331 11.32 -20.37 41.14
N THR A 332 10.70 -19.47 40.37
CA THR A 332 9.34 -19.60 39.84
C THR A 332 9.26 -19.30 38.35
N TYR A 333 8.15 -19.70 37.73
CA TYR A 333 7.87 -19.33 36.34
C TYR A 333 7.64 -17.82 36.20
N GLU A 334 7.05 -17.21 37.23
CA GLU A 334 6.81 -15.78 37.32
C GLU A 334 8.11 -14.97 37.30
N ASP A 335 9.19 -15.48 37.89
CA ASP A 335 10.52 -14.85 37.80
C ASP A 335 11.02 -14.79 36.34
N VAL A 336 10.81 -15.86 35.58
CA VAL A 336 11.17 -15.91 34.15
C VAL A 336 10.34 -14.94 33.33
N LEU A 337 9.02 -14.87 33.60
CA LEU A 337 8.14 -13.93 32.92
C LEU A 337 8.52 -12.47 33.25
N GLY A 338 8.77 -12.15 34.52
CA GLY A 338 9.19 -10.82 34.94
C GLY A 338 10.52 -10.40 34.31
N ALA A 339 11.46 -11.33 34.19
CA ALA A 339 12.73 -11.10 33.48
C ALA A 339 12.49 -10.85 31.98
N LEU A 340 11.61 -11.62 31.32
CA LEU A 340 11.26 -11.42 29.91
C LEU A 340 10.57 -10.07 29.69
N GLU A 341 9.60 -9.71 30.51
CA GLU A 341 8.91 -8.41 30.47
C GLU A 341 9.92 -7.27 30.60
N THR A 342 10.84 -7.36 31.56
CA THR A 342 11.92 -6.38 31.74
C THR A 342 12.79 -6.23 30.50
N GLN A 343 13.16 -7.33 29.83
CA GLN A 343 13.93 -7.26 28.57
C GLN A 343 13.10 -6.67 27.43
N VAL A 344 11.83 -7.04 27.31
CA VAL A 344 10.93 -6.51 26.28
C VAL A 344 10.81 -5.00 26.45
N ASP A 345 10.49 -4.50 27.64
CA ASP A 345 10.38 -3.07 27.94
C ASP A 345 11.69 -2.33 27.65
N PHE A 346 12.82 -2.90 28.07
CA PHE A 346 14.14 -2.34 27.82
C PHE A 346 14.41 -2.08 26.33
N PHE A 347 14.04 -3.03 25.45
CA PHE A 347 14.23 -2.86 24.01
C PHE A 347 13.11 -2.04 23.36
N PHE A 348 11.87 -2.12 23.84
CA PHE A 348 10.76 -1.31 23.33
C PHE A 348 10.99 0.19 23.55
N GLU A 349 11.43 0.61 24.74
CA GLU A 349 11.76 2.02 25.00
C GLU A 349 12.82 2.56 24.03
N ARG A 350 13.79 1.72 23.67
CA ARG A 350 14.85 2.08 22.70
C ARG A 350 14.31 2.10 21.28
N MET A 351 13.51 1.11 20.92
CA MET A 351 12.89 1.01 19.60
C MET A 351 12.00 2.22 19.32
N ILE A 352 11.17 2.65 20.28
CA ILE A 352 10.32 3.84 20.14
C ILE A 352 11.16 5.07 19.82
N ARG A 353 12.24 5.33 20.57
CA ARG A 353 13.14 6.46 20.31
C ARG A 353 13.79 6.39 18.93
N CYS A 354 14.13 5.20 18.46
CA CYS A 354 14.65 5.03 17.11
C CYS A 354 13.59 5.33 16.05
N CYS A 355 12.34 4.88 16.27
CA CYS A 355 11.23 5.13 15.35
C CYS A 355 10.83 6.62 15.29
N GLU A 356 11.01 7.39 16.36
CA GLU A 356 10.75 8.84 16.39
C GLU A 356 11.75 9.69 15.57
N VAL A 357 12.91 9.13 15.21
CA VAL A 357 13.95 9.82 14.43
C VAL A 357 13.76 9.62 12.92
N VAL A 358 13.01 8.59 12.52
CA VAL A 358 12.67 8.27 11.12
C VAL A 358 11.54 9.18 10.66
#